data_AF-A0A7X7ALH0-F1
#
_entry.id   AF-A0A7X7ALH0-F1
#
_cell.length_a   1.000
_cell.length_b   1.000
_cell.length_c   1.000
_cell.angle_alpha   90.00
_cell.angle_beta   90.00
_cell.angle_gamma   90.00
#
_symmetry.space_group_name_H-M   'P 1'
#
loop_
_entity.id
_entity.type
_entity.pdbx_description
1 polymer ?
#
loop_
_entity_poly.entity_id
_entity_poly.type
_entity_poly.pdbx_seq_one_letter_code
_entity_poly.pdbx_strand_id
1 'polypeptide(L)'
;MTRTQISAIAIAFSALFTGQAMAADNGAATRAQVKTELAEAIQAGNMVFDEGGQLYREAFPQNYPTAQTETKSRAEVRAELAQAINNGDMLFDEGGQRYSDVFPHTHSANHVASKSREQVRAELAEAIATGAHSTHVSA
;
A
#
# COMPACT_ATOMS: atom_id res chain seq x y z
N MET A 1 -9.21 -66.76 -1.95
CA MET A 1 -8.94 -65.48 -1.24
C MET A 1 -9.67 -64.37 -1.96
N THR A 2 -10.79 -63.92 -1.39
CA THR A 2 -11.69 -62.90 -1.94
C THR A 2 -11.31 -61.53 -1.40
N ARG A 3 -11.08 -60.55 -2.28
CA ARG A 3 -11.03 -59.12 -1.91
C ARG A 3 -11.76 -58.28 -2.94
N THR A 4 -13.08 -58.24 -2.78
CA THR A 4 -13.97 -57.20 -3.28
C THR A 4 -13.84 -56.00 -2.35
N GLN A 5 -13.40 -54.85 -2.85
CA GLN A 5 -13.48 -53.58 -2.14
C GLN A 5 -14.43 -52.65 -2.91
N ILE A 6 -15.70 -52.71 -2.53
CA ILE A 6 -16.70 -51.67 -2.82
C ILE A 6 -16.75 -50.81 -1.56
N SER A 7 -16.38 -49.55 -1.68
CA SER A 7 -16.76 -48.47 -0.76
C SER A 7 -16.73 -47.19 -1.60
N ALA A 8 -17.83 -46.72 -2.19
CA ALA A 8 -18.97 -46.10 -1.53
C ALA A 8 -18.53 -45.15 -0.42
N ILE A 9 -18.33 -43.87 -0.79
CA ILE A 9 -18.81 -42.68 -0.08
C ILE A 9 -18.81 -41.55 -1.13
N ALA A 10 -20.00 -41.34 -1.70
CA ALA A 10 -20.36 -40.08 -2.32
C ALA A 10 -20.66 -39.10 -1.18
N ILE A 11 -19.86 -38.04 -1.04
CA ILE A 11 -20.30 -36.83 -0.34
C ILE A 11 -19.98 -35.66 -1.27
N ALA A 12 -21.02 -35.19 -1.94
CA ALA A 12 -21.06 -33.92 -2.62
C ALA A 12 -20.81 -32.80 -1.61
N PHE A 13 -19.72 -32.05 -1.77
CA PHE A 13 -19.51 -30.80 -1.05
C PHE A 13 -20.29 -29.69 -1.76
N SER A 14 -21.60 -29.67 -1.52
CA SER A 14 -22.48 -28.55 -1.85
C SER A 14 -22.85 -27.80 -0.56
N ALA A 15 -22.07 -26.78 -0.24
CA ALA A 15 -22.43 -25.68 0.66
C ALA A 15 -21.50 -24.49 0.34
N LEU A 16 -21.94 -23.60 -0.55
CA LEU A 16 -22.54 -22.32 -0.20
C LEU A 16 -21.50 -21.32 0.33
N PHE A 17 -20.76 -20.71 -0.60
CA PHE A 17 -20.35 -19.32 -0.42
C PHE A 17 -21.31 -18.47 -1.26
N THR A 18 -22.28 -17.89 -0.58
CA THR A 18 -23.10 -16.79 -1.07
C THR A 18 -22.15 -15.66 -1.48
N GLY A 19 -21.84 -15.59 -2.78
CA GLY A 19 -21.20 -14.43 -3.38
C GLY A 19 -22.12 -13.24 -3.17
N GLN A 20 -21.70 -12.34 -2.29
CA GLN A 20 -22.40 -11.12 -1.93
C GLN A 20 -22.61 -10.29 -3.19
N ALA A 21 -23.86 -10.14 -3.62
CA ALA A 21 -24.22 -9.15 -4.61
C ALA A 21 -24.04 -7.77 -3.95
N MET A 22 -23.00 -7.02 -4.32
CA MET A 22 -22.99 -5.58 -4.09
C MET A 22 -23.95 -4.94 -5.10
N ALA A 23 -25.24 -4.97 -4.78
CA ALA A 23 -26.21 -4.12 -5.44
C ALA A 23 -26.04 -2.71 -4.85
N ALA A 24 -25.84 -1.71 -5.72
CA ALA A 24 -26.09 -0.32 -5.36
C ALA A 24 -27.60 -0.18 -5.07
N ASP A 25 -27.95 -0.38 -3.80
CA ASP A 25 -29.32 -0.39 -3.30
C ASP A 25 -29.91 1.02 -3.38
N ASN A 26 -30.61 1.29 -4.49
CA ASN A 26 -31.57 2.40 -4.59
C ASN A 26 -33.00 1.91 -4.26
N GLY A 27 -33.13 0.76 -3.59
CA GLY A 27 -34.38 0.26 -3.04
C GLY A 27 -34.69 0.88 -1.67
N ALA A 28 -35.94 0.81 -1.24
CA ALA A 28 -36.31 1.24 0.11
C ALA A 28 -35.63 0.33 1.14
N ALA A 29 -34.76 0.90 1.98
CA ALA A 29 -34.07 0.17 3.04
C ALA A 29 -35.07 -0.62 3.90
N THR A 30 -34.77 -1.89 4.13
CA THR A 30 -35.55 -2.74 5.01
C THR A 30 -35.44 -2.24 6.46
N ARG A 31 -36.48 -2.43 7.27
CA ARG A 31 -36.43 -2.07 8.70
C ARG A 31 -35.27 -2.74 9.45
N ALA A 32 -34.83 -3.92 9.00
CA ALA A 32 -33.67 -4.60 9.55
C ALA A 32 -32.37 -3.84 9.25
N GLN A 33 -32.16 -3.43 7.99
CA GLN A 33 -31.01 -2.61 7.58
C GLN A 33 -30.96 -1.29 8.35
N VAL A 34 -32.09 -0.58 8.44
CA VAL A 34 -32.17 0.70 9.18
C VAL A 34 -31.77 0.54 10.66
N LYS A 35 -32.16 -0.57 11.30
CA LYS A 35 -31.76 -0.84 12.69
C LYS A 35 -30.27 -1.11 12.82
N THR A 36 -29.69 -1.82 11.86
CA THR A 36 -28.25 -2.08 11.81
C THR A 36 -27.49 -0.78 11.62
N GLU A 37 -27.87 0.04 10.63
CA GLU A 37 -27.26 1.34 10.36
C GLU A 37 -27.37 2.29 11.56
N LEU A 38 -28.52 2.30 12.24
CA LEU A 38 -28.70 3.12 13.45
C LEU A 38 -27.78 2.65 14.58
N ALA A 39 -27.66 1.35 14.79
CA ALA A 39 -26.75 0.80 15.81
C ALA A 39 -25.28 1.15 15.49
N GLU A 40 -24.89 1.05 14.21
CA GLU A 40 -23.57 1.45 13.74
C GLU A 40 -23.32 2.96 13.95
N ALA A 41 -24.29 3.82 13.61
CA ALA A 41 -24.18 5.26 13.80
C ALA A 41 -24.03 5.63 15.28
N ILE A 42 -24.77 4.96 16.17
CA ILE A 42 -24.64 5.14 17.62
C ILE A 42 -23.27 4.67 18.10
N GLN A 43 -22.84 3.47 17.73
CA GLN A 43 -21.56 2.90 18.15
C GLN A 43 -20.38 3.75 17.66
N ALA A 44 -20.47 4.30 16.45
CA ALA A 44 -19.45 5.14 15.89
C ALA A 44 -19.55 6.61 16.35
N GLY A 45 -20.60 7.00 17.08
CA GLY A 45 -20.81 8.39 17.53
C GLY A 45 -21.16 9.36 16.40
N ASN A 46 -21.73 8.86 15.30
CA ASN A 46 -22.22 9.62 14.14
C ASN A 46 -23.60 10.26 14.36
N MET A 47 -24.03 10.37 15.61
CA MET A 47 -25.27 11.02 15.99
C MET A 47 -25.01 12.50 16.25
N VAL A 48 -25.98 13.35 15.92
CA VAL A 48 -25.93 14.79 16.24
C VAL A 48 -26.07 14.98 17.75
N PHE A 49 -25.15 15.73 18.34
CA PHE A 49 -25.07 16.06 19.77
C PHE A 49 -25.82 17.35 20.09
N ASP A 50 -25.70 18.38 19.25
CA ASP A 50 -26.29 19.71 19.48
C ASP A 50 -26.97 20.29 18.24
N GLU A 51 -27.63 21.45 18.41
CA GLU A 51 -28.31 22.17 17.32
C GLU A 51 -27.34 22.74 16.28
N GLY A 52 -26.04 22.82 16.60
CA GLY A 52 -24.97 23.23 15.69
C GLY A 52 -24.55 22.13 14.71
N GLY A 53 -25.08 20.91 14.85
CA GLY A 53 -24.73 19.77 14.01
C GLY A 53 -23.43 19.08 14.44
N GLN A 54 -22.88 19.40 15.61
CA GLN A 54 -21.72 18.71 16.16
C GLN A 54 -22.07 17.24 16.41
N LEU A 55 -21.16 16.31 16.11
CA LEU A 55 -21.36 14.89 16.35
C LEU A 55 -20.91 14.47 17.75
N TYR A 56 -21.52 13.42 18.30
CA TYR A 56 -21.11 12.86 19.61
C TYR A 56 -19.64 12.44 19.65
N ARG A 57 -19.10 11.90 18.55
CA ARG A 57 -17.67 11.56 18.43
C ARG A 57 -16.73 12.76 18.52
N GLU A 58 -17.21 13.94 18.15
CA GLU A 58 -16.43 15.19 18.17
C GLU A 58 -16.50 15.83 19.57
N ALA A 59 -17.66 15.77 20.22
CA ALA A 59 -17.86 16.27 21.58
C ALA A 59 -17.19 15.39 22.65
N PHE A 60 -17.20 14.06 22.46
CA PHE A 60 -16.68 13.08 23.43
C PHE A 60 -15.79 12.03 22.76
N PRO A 61 -14.64 12.44 22.18
CA PRO A 61 -13.78 11.53 21.42
C PRO A 61 -13.28 10.32 22.23
N GLN A 62 -13.14 10.45 23.56
CA GLN A 62 -12.76 9.33 24.42
C GLN A 62 -13.80 8.20 24.53
N ASN A 63 -15.06 8.45 24.17
CA ASN A 63 -16.15 7.48 24.27
C ASN A 63 -16.39 6.69 22.98
N TYR A 64 -15.71 7.06 21.89
CA TYR A 64 -15.94 6.51 20.56
C TYR A 64 -14.63 6.01 19.94
N PRO A 65 -14.69 4.92 19.15
CA PRO A 65 -13.50 4.43 18.47
C PRO A 65 -13.00 5.51 17.49
N THR A 66 -11.71 5.83 17.56
CA THR A 66 -11.07 6.67 16.55
C THR A 66 -11.13 5.93 15.22
N ALA A 67 -11.66 6.60 14.19
CA ALA A 67 -11.61 6.06 12.83
C ALA A 67 -10.15 5.67 12.53
N GLN A 68 -9.92 4.40 12.20
CA GLN A 68 -8.63 3.96 11.69
C GLN A 68 -8.45 4.64 10.33
N THR A 69 -7.81 5.80 10.33
CA THR A 69 -7.24 6.34 9.11
C THR A 69 -6.18 5.35 8.66
N GLU A 70 -6.24 4.94 7.40
CA GLU A 70 -5.16 4.18 6.78
C GLU A 70 -3.91 5.06 6.83
N THR A 71 -3.12 4.86 7.88
CA THR A 71 -1.88 5.56 8.09
C THR A 71 -0.78 4.70 7.52
N LYS A 72 0.02 5.27 6.62
CA LYS A 72 1.21 4.59 6.10
C LYS A 72 2.05 4.13 7.29
N SER A 73 2.51 2.89 7.23
CA SER A 73 3.42 2.36 8.23
C SER A 73 4.69 3.22 8.27
N ARG A 74 5.36 3.25 9.43
CA ARG A 74 6.64 3.95 9.57
C ARG A 74 7.69 3.43 8.58
N ALA A 75 7.60 2.16 8.18
CA ALA A 75 8.47 1.56 7.18
C ALA A 75 8.22 2.14 5.79
N GLU A 76 6.95 2.24 5.38
CA GLU A 76 6.57 2.82 4.09
C GLU A 76 6.95 4.29 3.99
N VAL A 77 6.68 5.08 5.05
CA VAL A 77 7.09 6.50 5.08
C VAL A 77 8.60 6.66 4.93
N ARG A 78 9.39 5.79 5.57
CA ARG A 78 10.85 5.80 5.43
C ARG A 78 11.31 5.41 4.04
N ALA A 79 10.64 4.43 3.43
CA ALA A 79 10.95 4.01 2.06
C ALA A 79 10.68 5.13 1.06
N GLU A 80 9.53 5.80 1.17
CA GLU A 80 9.17 6.94 0.32
C GLU A 80 10.13 8.12 0.51
N LEU A 81 10.51 8.43 1.77
CA LEU A 81 11.48 9.48 2.03
C LEU A 81 12.84 9.17 1.41
N ALA A 82 13.32 7.92 1.52
CA ALA A 82 14.57 7.49 0.91
C ALA A 82 14.53 7.57 -0.62
N GLN A 83 13.39 7.24 -1.23
CA GLN A 83 13.17 7.41 -2.68
C GLN A 83 13.19 8.88 -3.09
N ALA A 84 12.49 9.76 -2.38
CA ALA A 84 12.46 11.19 -2.65
C ALA A 84 13.86 11.82 -2.55
N ILE A 85 14.67 11.40 -1.58
CA ILE A 85 16.06 11.84 -1.43
C ILE A 85 16.91 11.36 -2.62
N ASN A 86 16.83 10.07 -2.99
CA ASN A 86 17.62 9.54 -4.10
C ASN A 86 17.26 10.21 -5.43
N ASN A 87 15.98 10.39 -5.70
CA ASN A 87 15.49 11.00 -6.93
C ASN A 87 15.69 12.53 -6.96
N GLY A 88 16.02 13.14 -5.83
CA GLY A 88 16.13 14.60 -5.73
C GLY A 88 14.78 15.32 -5.74
N ASP A 89 13.67 14.62 -5.45
CA ASP A 89 12.32 15.19 -5.38
C ASP A 89 12.08 16.04 -4.11
N MET A 90 13.10 16.16 -3.27
CA MET A 90 13.10 17.05 -2.12
C MET A 90 13.05 18.51 -2.56
N LEU A 91 12.34 19.35 -1.81
CA LEU A 91 12.35 20.80 -2.02
C LEU A 91 13.72 21.37 -1.65
N PHE A 92 14.26 22.20 -2.53
CA PHE A 92 15.51 22.93 -2.31
C PHE A 92 15.28 24.19 -1.46
N ASP A 93 14.19 24.91 -1.71
CA ASP A 93 13.79 26.12 -0.97
C ASP A 93 12.25 26.31 -0.91
N GLU A 94 11.80 27.42 -0.31
CA GLU A 94 10.38 27.80 -0.22
C GLU A 94 9.75 28.20 -1.58
N GLY A 95 10.56 28.46 -2.60
CA GLY A 95 10.14 28.74 -3.97
C GLY A 95 9.66 27.52 -4.74
N GLY A 96 9.71 26.33 -4.14
CA GLY A 96 9.15 25.10 -4.71
C GLY A 96 10.06 24.40 -5.73
N GLN A 97 11.32 24.84 -5.86
CA GLN A 97 12.29 24.16 -6.72
C GLN A 97 12.73 22.83 -6.10
N ARG A 98 12.95 21.80 -6.92
CA ARG A 98 13.45 20.50 -6.45
C ARG A 98 14.97 20.43 -6.50
N TYR A 99 15.57 19.61 -5.64
CA TYR A 99 17.02 19.33 -5.68
C TYR A 99 17.47 18.77 -7.03
N SER A 100 16.63 17.98 -7.70
CA SER A 100 16.88 17.49 -9.07
C SER A 100 17.05 18.61 -10.09
N ASP A 101 16.33 19.71 -9.93
CA ASP A 101 16.32 20.83 -10.87
C ASP A 101 17.56 21.71 -10.69
N VAL A 102 17.98 21.89 -9.44
CA VAL A 102 19.15 22.72 -9.07
C VAL A 102 20.46 21.96 -9.26
N PHE A 103 20.48 20.65 -8.96
CA PHE A 103 21.67 19.81 -9.04
C PHE A 103 21.44 18.56 -9.92
N PRO A 104 21.20 18.72 -11.23
CA PRO A 104 20.81 17.64 -12.14
C PRO A 104 21.89 16.55 -12.30
N HIS A 105 23.14 16.90 -12.03
CA HIS A 105 24.30 16.00 -12.09
C HIS A 105 24.43 15.10 -10.84
N THR A 106 23.71 15.42 -9.75
CA THR A 106 23.73 14.64 -8.50
C THR A 106 22.48 13.77 -8.32
N HIS A 107 21.39 14.11 -9.02
CA HIS A 107 20.09 13.46 -8.90
C HIS A 107 19.50 13.10 -10.27
N SER A 108 20.36 12.81 -11.25
CA SER A 108 19.90 12.44 -12.59
C SER A 108 18.88 11.31 -12.50
N ALA A 109 17.76 11.40 -13.24
CA ALA A 109 16.72 10.36 -13.33
C ALA A 109 17.25 8.96 -13.73
N ASN A 110 18.51 8.91 -14.18
CA ASN A 110 19.30 7.73 -14.45
C ASN A 110 20.25 7.35 -13.29
N HIS A 111 19.90 7.58 -12.03
CA HIS A 111 20.40 6.73 -10.94
C HIS A 111 19.79 5.33 -11.10
N VAL A 112 20.09 4.69 -12.24
CA VAL A 112 20.06 3.25 -12.43
C VAL A 112 20.78 2.72 -11.21
N ALA A 113 20.11 1.85 -10.45
CA ALA A 113 20.64 1.18 -9.27
C ALA A 113 22.16 1.07 -9.38
N SER A 114 22.88 1.95 -8.66
CA SER A 114 24.32 2.02 -8.79
C SER A 114 24.82 0.63 -8.45
N LYS A 115 25.52 0.00 -9.40
CA LYS A 115 26.00 -1.38 -9.27
C LYS A 115 26.63 -1.54 -7.89
N SER A 116 26.27 -2.59 -7.18
CA SER A 116 26.85 -2.84 -5.87
C SER A 116 28.38 -2.94 -6.01
N ARG A 117 29.13 -2.62 -4.94
CA ARG A 117 30.60 -2.71 -5.00
C ARG A 117 31.07 -4.10 -5.41
N GLU A 118 30.31 -5.13 -5.04
CA GLU A 118 30.51 -6.52 -5.43
C GLU A 118 30.26 -6.73 -6.92
N GLN A 119 29.18 -6.18 -7.47
CA GLN A 119 28.90 -6.24 -8.91
C GLN A 119 29.98 -5.52 -9.73
N VAL A 120 30.42 -4.35 -9.29
CA VAL A 120 31.52 -3.60 -9.95
C VAL A 120 32.83 -4.39 -9.90
N ARG A 121 33.12 -5.06 -8.77
CA ARG A 121 34.31 -5.91 -8.64
C ARG A 121 34.24 -7.15 -9.53
N ALA A 122 33.07 -7.77 -9.65
CA ALA A 122 32.86 -8.93 -10.51
C ALA A 122 33.07 -8.57 -11.99
N GLU A 123 32.47 -7.46 -12.43
CA GLU A 123 32.65 -6.94 -13.79
C GLU A 123 34.09 -6.53 -14.08
N LEU A 124 34.79 -5.92 -13.10
CA LEU A 124 36.20 -5.59 -13.23
C LEU A 124 37.07 -6.86 -13.36
N ALA A 125 36.79 -7.89 -12.55
CA ALA A 125 37.49 -9.17 -12.64
C ALA A 125 37.24 -9.85 -13.99
N GLU A 126 36.03 -9.77 -14.51
CA GLU A 126 35.65 -10.27 -15.84
C GLU A 126 36.35 -9.48 -16.96
N ALA A 127 36.40 -8.15 -16.87
CA ALA A 127 37.11 -7.30 -17.83
C ALA A 127 38.63 -7.56 -17.84
N ILE A 128 39.21 -7.88 -16.68
CA ILE A 128 40.63 -8.28 -16.57
C ILE A 128 40.83 -9.67 -17.19
N ALA A 129 39.94 -10.63 -16.90
CA ALA A 129 40.04 -12.00 -17.42
C ALA A 129 39.84 -12.07 -18.95
N THR A 130 38.99 -11.21 -19.50
CA THR A 130 38.71 -11.12 -20.95
C THR A 130 39.65 -10.18 -21.70
N GLY A 131 40.52 -9.44 -20.99
CA GLY A 131 41.46 -8.49 -21.59
C GLY A 131 40.83 -7.18 -22.10
N ALA A 132 39.55 -6.92 -21.78
CA ALA A 132 38.78 -5.79 -22.30
C ALA A 132 39.10 -4.43 -21.62
N HIS A 133 40.03 -4.39 -20.65
CA HIS A 133 40.29 -3.20 -19.84
C HIS A 133 40.95 -2.02 -20.59
N SER A 134 41.40 -2.18 -21.83
CA SER A 134 42.24 -1.18 -22.53
C SER A 134 41.63 -0.53 -23.78
N THR A 135 40.37 -0.80 -24.15
CA THR A 135 39.77 -0.28 -25.40
C THR A 135 39.21 1.15 -25.33
N HIS A 136 39.37 1.87 -24.22
CA HIS A 136 38.80 3.23 -24.04
C HIS A 136 39.85 4.33 -23.78
N VAL A 137 41.06 4.19 -24.31
CA VAL A 137 42.02 5.31 -24.40
C VAL A 137 42.44 5.46 -25.86
N SER A 138 41.58 6.07 -26.69
CA SER A 138 41.92 6.76 -27.94
C SER A 138 40.65 7.29 -28.63
N ALA A 139 40.42 8.59 -28.52
CA ALA A 139 39.91 9.55 -29.53
C ALA A 139 39.49 10.84 -28.82
#